data_AF-A0A8H5LID3-F1
#
_entry.id   AF-A0A8H5LID3-F1
#
_cell.length_a   1.000
_cell.length_b   1.000
_cell.length_c   1.000
_cell.angle_alpha   90.00
_cell.angle_beta   90.00
_cell.angle_gamma   90.00
#
_symmetry.space_group_name_H-M   'P 1'
#
loop_
_entity.id
_entity.type
_entity.pdbx_description
1 polymer ?
#
loop_
_entity_poly.entity_id
_entity_poly.type
_entity_poly.pdbx_seq_one_letter_code
_entity_poly.pdbx_strand_id
1 'polypeptide(L)'
;MVSRVLMGVWAGLNFLLLAAGAVSLALSIVWRKPDILMNMVLSNADLTAGTIMGIAFIVTFFIAVAGVVQRNHVTIGLVITNYVLLTDALGVLIIGTFVWFFTLKERANFHALWIAATPDVRKQLQDKLHCCGYFAGNDSAEISNFCANQTFITTLNDTILSNFCVTPITAFADTTLNNIFTTTFGFMAIVLCLLLATLCVIKKRHEDERFKKIDAKRGGKGFV
;
A
#
# COMPACT_ATOMS: atom_id res chain seq x y z
N MET A 1 10.65 21.71 28.29
CA MET A 1 9.46 21.83 27.41
C MET A 1 9.81 21.18 26.08
N VAL A 2 8.89 20.43 25.48
CA VAL A 2 9.10 19.84 24.15
C VAL A 2 9.29 20.96 23.12
N SER A 3 10.32 20.86 22.27
CA SER A 3 10.62 21.86 21.24
C SER A 3 9.43 22.02 20.28
N ARG A 4 9.09 23.27 19.95
CA ARG A 4 8.03 23.59 18.96
C ARG A 4 8.32 22.96 17.60
N VAL A 5 9.60 22.90 17.21
CA VAL A 5 10.03 22.28 15.94
C VAL A 5 9.73 20.78 15.96
N LEU A 6 10.05 20.09 17.05
CA LEU A 6 9.79 18.65 17.18
C LEU A 6 8.29 18.34 17.12
N MET A 7 7.48 19.13 17.81
CA MET A 7 6.02 19.00 17.76
C MET A 7 5.45 19.31 16.38
N GLY A 8 6.01 20.29 15.66
CA GLY A 8 5.63 20.62 14.28
C GLY A 8 5.94 19.47 13.31
N VAL A 9 7.13 18.88 13.39
CA VAL A 9 7.52 17.72 12.57
C VAL A 9 6.63 16.52 12.89
N TRP A 10 6.41 16.23 14.18
CA TRP A 10 5.52 15.15 14.60
C TRP A 10 4.10 15.33 14.07
N ALA A 11 3.55 16.54 14.16
CA ALA A 11 2.21 16.85 13.65
C ALA A 11 2.12 16.71 12.12
N GLY A 12 3.14 17.19 11.40
CA GLY A 12 3.25 17.03 9.95
C GLY A 12 3.29 15.55 9.53
N LEU A 13 4.11 14.73 10.19
CA LEU A 13 4.19 13.29 9.93
C LEU A 13 2.88 12.57 10.26
N ASN A 14 2.20 12.96 11.35
CA ASN A 14 0.91 12.39 11.70
C ASN A 14 -0.17 12.74 10.64
N PHE A 15 -0.16 13.97 10.12
CA PHE A 15 -1.06 14.35 9.02
C PHE A 15 -0.74 13.60 7.71
N LEU A 16 0.54 13.37 7.42
CA LEU A 16 0.94 12.51 6.29
C LEU A 16 0.45 11.07 6.46
N LEU A 17 0.44 10.53 7.69
CA LEU A 17 -0.14 9.21 7.96
C LEU A 17 -1.65 9.19 7.68
N LEU A 18 -2.37 10.23 8.07
CA LEU A 18 -3.80 10.37 7.75
C LEU A 18 -4.02 10.43 6.24
N ALA A 19 -3.21 11.21 5.52
CA ALA A 19 -3.28 11.31 4.07
C ALA A 19 -3.00 9.96 3.39
N ALA A 20 -1.98 9.22 3.86
CA ALA A 20 -1.69 7.87 3.39
C ALA A 20 -2.89 6.92 3.60
N GLY A 21 -3.51 6.96 4.79
CA GLY A 21 -4.70 6.18 5.10
C GLY A 21 -5.89 6.51 4.20
N ALA A 22 -6.15 7.81 3.97
CA ALA A 22 -7.22 8.28 3.11
C ALA A 22 -7.01 7.88 1.64
N VAL A 23 -5.78 8.03 1.11
CA VAL A 23 -5.45 7.63 -0.26
C VAL A 23 -5.60 6.12 -0.44
N SER A 24 -5.05 5.32 0.47
CA SER A 24 -5.16 3.85 0.43
C SER A 24 -6.62 3.40 0.46
N LEU A 25 -7.44 3.98 1.35
CA LEU A 25 -8.86 3.67 1.46
C LEU A 25 -9.63 4.09 0.19
N ALA A 26 -9.40 5.30 -0.32
CA ALA A 26 -10.09 5.81 -1.50
C ALA A 26 -9.79 4.96 -2.74
N LEU A 27 -8.51 4.65 -3.00
CA LEU A 27 -8.12 3.81 -4.14
C LEU A 27 -8.71 2.39 -4.02
N SER A 28 -8.71 1.83 -2.80
CA SER A 28 -9.31 0.51 -2.54
C SER A 28 -10.82 0.46 -2.76
N ILE A 29 -11.51 1.60 -2.71
CA ILE A 29 -12.95 1.70 -3.03
C ILE A 29 -13.14 1.95 -4.53
N VAL A 30 -12.42 2.90 -5.11
CA VAL A 30 -12.54 3.27 -6.52
C VAL A 30 -12.20 2.10 -7.45
N TRP A 31 -11.18 1.32 -7.12
CA TRP A 31 -10.74 0.17 -7.92
C TRP A 31 -11.61 -1.07 -7.78
N ARG A 32 -12.65 -1.06 -6.93
CA ARG A 32 -13.70 -2.11 -6.91
C ARG A 32 -14.72 -1.97 -8.04
N LYS A 33 -14.66 -0.88 -8.82
CA LYS A 33 -15.51 -0.71 -10.00
C LYS A 33 -15.28 -1.90 -10.95
N PRO A 34 -16.33 -2.45 -11.59
CA PRO A 34 -16.18 -3.56 -12.52
C PRO A 34 -15.37 -3.14 -13.76
N ASP A 35 -14.06 -3.38 -13.74
CA ASP A 35 -13.19 -3.38 -14.91
C ASP A 35 -12.47 -4.72 -14.97
N ILE A 36 -12.63 -5.44 -16.07
CA ILE A 36 -12.14 -6.81 -16.25
C ILE A 36 -10.61 -6.87 -16.17
N LEU A 37 -9.92 -5.86 -16.72
CA LEU A 37 -8.46 -5.80 -16.72
C LEU A 37 -7.96 -5.45 -15.32
N MET A 38 -8.57 -4.47 -14.66
CA MET A 38 -8.20 -4.11 -13.28
C MET A 38 -8.46 -5.28 -12.31
N ASN A 39 -9.59 -5.97 -12.43
CA ASN A 39 -9.94 -7.09 -11.56
C ASN A 39 -9.05 -8.33 -11.79
N MET A 40 -8.38 -8.41 -12.94
CA MET A 40 -7.34 -9.41 -13.18
C MET A 40 -6.04 -9.04 -12.46
N VAL A 41 -5.70 -7.75 -12.40
CA VAL A 41 -4.48 -7.24 -11.72
C VAL A 41 -4.62 -7.18 -10.21
N LEU A 42 -5.77 -6.71 -9.72
CA LEU A 42 -6.07 -6.55 -8.31
C LEU A 42 -7.22 -7.45 -7.92
N SER A 43 -6.95 -8.42 -7.07
CA SER A 43 -7.99 -9.28 -6.53
C SER A 43 -8.81 -8.55 -5.46
N ASN A 44 -9.99 -9.10 -5.15
CA ASN A 44 -10.79 -8.63 -4.02
C ASN A 44 -10.02 -8.74 -2.69
N ALA A 45 -9.10 -9.70 -2.56
CA ALA A 45 -8.25 -9.84 -1.38
C ALA A 45 -7.26 -8.67 -1.29
N ASP A 46 -6.62 -8.28 -2.40
CA ASP A 46 -5.67 -7.16 -2.44
C ASP A 46 -6.35 -5.83 -2.10
N LEU A 47 -7.52 -5.59 -2.71
CA LEU A 47 -8.32 -4.40 -2.41
C LEU A 47 -8.82 -4.39 -0.96
N THR A 48 -9.05 -5.56 -0.36
CA THR A 48 -9.44 -5.66 1.05
C THR A 48 -8.25 -5.40 1.97
N ALA A 49 -7.07 -5.92 1.65
CA ALA A 49 -5.84 -5.62 2.35
C ALA A 49 -5.54 -4.10 2.33
N GLY A 50 -5.74 -3.45 1.18
CA GLY A 50 -5.66 -1.99 1.05
C GLY A 50 -6.65 -1.26 1.95
N THR A 51 -7.93 -1.67 1.99
CA THR A 51 -8.92 -1.06 2.89
C THR A 51 -8.54 -1.21 4.36
N ILE A 52 -8.06 -2.39 4.78
CA ILE A 52 -7.67 -2.65 6.17
C ILE A 52 -6.49 -1.77 6.55
N MET A 53 -5.47 -1.66 5.69
CA MET A 53 -4.31 -0.78 5.92
C MET A 53 -4.73 0.69 6.00
N GLY A 54 -5.62 1.13 5.10
CA GLY A 54 -6.12 2.50 5.09
C GLY A 54 -6.86 2.86 6.38
N ILE A 55 -7.75 1.98 6.85
CA ILE A 55 -8.45 2.13 8.13
C ILE A 55 -7.47 2.12 9.31
N ALA A 56 -6.51 1.20 9.30
CA ALA A 56 -5.49 1.11 10.36
C ALA A 56 -4.74 2.44 10.51
N PHE A 57 -4.24 3.04 9.42
CA PHE A 57 -3.55 4.32 9.48
C PHE A 57 -4.42 5.48 10.00
N ILE A 58 -5.70 5.52 9.60
CA ILE A 58 -6.65 6.53 10.08
C ILE A 58 -6.89 6.35 11.59
N VAL A 59 -7.05 5.12 12.05
CA VAL A 59 -7.20 4.82 13.49
C VAL A 59 -5.92 5.19 14.25
N THR A 60 -4.74 4.84 13.72
CA THR A 60 -3.45 5.21 14.29
C THR A 60 -3.28 6.71 14.42
N PHE A 61 -3.72 7.49 13.43
CA PHE A 61 -3.74 8.96 13.50
C PHE A 61 -4.55 9.45 14.72
N PHE A 62 -5.75 8.92 14.93
CA PHE A 62 -6.59 9.32 16.07
C PHE A 62 -5.98 8.88 17.41
N ILE A 63 -5.38 7.69 17.47
CA ILE A 63 -4.65 7.21 18.65
C ILE A 63 -3.47 8.14 18.96
N ALA A 64 -2.71 8.54 17.94
CA ALA A 64 -1.57 9.45 18.07
C ALA A 64 -2.01 10.82 18.60
N VAL A 65 -3.09 11.39 18.08
CA VAL A 65 -3.68 12.65 18.57
C VAL A 65 -4.13 12.51 20.03
N ALA A 66 -4.87 11.44 20.35
CA ALA A 66 -5.31 11.19 21.72
C ALA A 66 -4.11 11.05 22.69
N GLY A 67 -3.05 10.36 22.27
CA GLY A 67 -1.83 10.19 23.04
C GLY A 67 -1.05 11.48 23.28
N VAL A 68 -1.03 12.40 22.31
CA VAL A 68 -0.29 13.66 22.46
C VAL A 68 -1.02 14.68 23.33
N VAL A 69 -2.37 14.68 23.32
CA VAL A 69 -3.21 15.60 24.10
C VAL A 69 -3.19 15.30 25.60
N GLN A 70 -2.81 14.07 25.98
CA GLN A 70 -2.63 13.70 27.39
C GLN A 70 -1.58 14.59 28.10
N ARG A 71 -1.75 14.76 29.41
CA ARG A 71 -0.85 15.56 30.26
C ARG A 71 0.60 15.11 30.07
N ASN A 72 1.54 16.05 30.10
CA ASN A 72 2.95 15.81 29.74
C ASN A 72 3.65 14.71 30.58
N HIS A 73 3.19 14.44 31.80
CA HIS A 73 3.72 13.37 32.65
C HIS A 73 3.18 11.97 32.32
N VAL A 74 2.09 11.89 31.55
CA VAL A 74 1.49 10.65 31.06
C VAL A 74 2.03 10.37 29.67
N THR A 75 2.91 9.38 29.54
CA THR A 75 3.50 8.97 28.26
C THR A 75 2.88 7.70 27.69
N ILE A 76 1.94 7.06 28.42
CA ILE A 76 1.37 5.77 28.05
C ILE A 76 0.67 5.79 26.69
N GLY A 77 -0.06 6.88 26.36
CA GLY A 77 -0.72 7.01 25.06
C GLY A 77 0.27 7.06 23.88
N LEU A 78 1.42 7.71 24.07
CA LEU A 78 2.49 7.74 23.05
C LEU A 78 3.21 6.40 22.95
N VAL A 79 3.34 5.65 24.06
CA VAL A 79 3.88 4.28 24.03
C VAL A 79 2.95 3.35 23.25
N ILE A 80 1.63 3.43 23.49
CA ILE A 80 0.61 2.69 22.72
C ILE A 80 0.72 3.07 21.24
N THR A 81 0.84 4.36 20.92
CA THR A 81 1.02 4.84 19.54
C THR A 81 2.20 4.16 18.86
N ASN A 82 3.36 4.02 19.54
CA ASN A 82 4.51 3.34 18.97
C ASN A 82 4.28 1.85 18.72
N TYR A 83 3.58 1.14 19.62
CA TYR A 83 3.22 -0.26 19.37
C TYR A 83 2.29 -0.40 18.17
N VAL A 84 1.33 0.51 18.02
CA VAL A 84 0.44 0.53 16.85
C VAL A 84 1.22 0.87 15.56
N LEU A 85 2.17 1.81 15.61
CA LEU A 85 3.03 2.11 14.46
C LEU A 85 3.94 0.93 14.08
N LEU A 86 4.38 0.12 15.04
CA LEU A 86 5.10 -1.13 14.76
C LEU A 86 4.20 -2.15 14.05
N THR A 87 2.93 -2.28 14.48
CA THR A 87 1.99 -3.16 13.78
C THR A 87 1.67 -2.66 12.36
N ASP A 88 1.53 -1.35 12.19
CA ASP A 88 1.36 -0.72 10.87
C ASP A 88 2.56 -0.97 9.97
N ALA A 89 3.79 -0.80 10.48
CA ALA A 89 5.01 -1.09 9.74
C ALA A 89 5.07 -2.56 9.30
N LEU A 90 4.72 -3.49 10.17
CA LEU A 90 4.66 -4.92 9.82
C LEU A 90 3.63 -5.18 8.73
N GLY A 91 2.44 -4.57 8.82
CA GLY A 91 1.40 -4.67 7.80
C GLY A 91 1.85 -4.16 6.43
N VAL A 92 2.50 -2.99 6.39
CA VAL A 92 3.09 -2.42 5.17
C VAL A 92 4.15 -3.34 4.59
N LEU A 93 5.03 -3.89 5.42
CA LEU A 93 6.08 -4.80 4.96
C LEU A 93 5.50 -6.05 4.32
N ILE A 94 4.50 -6.68 4.95
CA ILE A 94 3.85 -7.89 4.43
C ILE A 94 3.19 -7.60 3.08
N ILE A 95 2.35 -6.56 3.01
CA ILE A 95 1.59 -6.23 1.79
C ILE A 95 2.53 -5.76 0.67
N GLY A 96 3.48 -4.87 0.98
CA GLY A 96 4.46 -4.40 0.01
C GLY A 96 5.34 -5.52 -0.54
N THR A 97 5.76 -6.46 0.32
CA THR A 97 6.56 -7.62 -0.11
C THR A 97 5.76 -8.57 -0.99
N PHE A 98 4.49 -8.82 -0.65
CA PHE A 98 3.61 -9.66 -1.48
C PHE A 98 3.44 -9.09 -2.90
N VAL A 99 3.13 -7.79 -3.00
CA VAL A 99 2.99 -7.10 -4.30
C VAL A 99 4.31 -7.14 -5.07
N TRP A 100 5.44 -6.90 -4.40
CA TRP A 100 6.76 -6.97 -5.01
C TRP A 100 7.12 -8.36 -5.54
N PHE A 101 6.79 -9.44 -4.81
CA PHE A 101 7.00 -10.79 -5.33
C PHE A 101 6.17 -11.06 -6.59
N PHE A 102 4.97 -10.47 -6.67
CA PHE A 102 4.11 -10.62 -7.84
C PHE A 102 4.71 -9.96 -9.08
N THR A 103 5.39 -8.81 -8.94
CA THR A 103 6.06 -8.14 -10.07
C THR A 103 7.27 -8.93 -10.59
N LEU A 104 7.99 -9.66 -9.73
CA LEU A 104 9.14 -10.48 -10.16
C LEU A 104 8.77 -11.65 -11.08
N LYS A 105 7.55 -12.19 -10.95
CA LYS A 105 7.05 -13.34 -11.74
C LYS A 105 5.78 -13.01 -12.51
N GLU A 106 5.64 -11.75 -12.89
CA GLU A 106 4.42 -11.18 -13.46
C GLU A 106 3.82 -12.04 -14.57
N ARG A 107 4.61 -12.33 -15.62
CA ARG A 107 4.14 -13.10 -16.79
C ARG A 107 3.60 -14.48 -16.42
N ALA A 108 4.24 -15.18 -15.48
CA ALA A 108 3.82 -16.51 -15.05
C ALA A 108 2.59 -16.45 -14.13
N ASN A 109 2.54 -15.46 -13.23
CA ASN A 109 1.41 -15.28 -12.33
C ASN A 109 0.13 -14.92 -13.11
N PHE A 110 0.22 -14.00 -14.08
CA PHE A 110 -0.91 -13.65 -14.93
C PHE A 110 -1.31 -14.75 -15.92
N HIS A 111 -0.39 -15.63 -16.31
CA HIS A 111 -0.74 -16.83 -17.10
C HIS A 111 -1.65 -17.77 -16.30
N ALA A 112 -1.32 -18.00 -15.03
CA ALA A 112 -2.18 -18.81 -14.15
C ALA A 112 -3.56 -18.19 -13.98
N LEU A 113 -3.64 -16.86 -13.84
CA LEU A 113 -4.92 -16.13 -13.79
C LEU A 113 -5.67 -16.19 -15.13
N TRP A 114 -4.97 -16.15 -16.26
CA TRP A 114 -5.56 -16.27 -17.59
C TRP A 114 -6.22 -17.63 -17.79
N ILE A 115 -5.54 -18.72 -17.44
CA ILE A 115 -6.08 -20.08 -17.54
C ILE A 115 -7.28 -20.26 -16.59
N ALA A 116 -7.21 -19.68 -15.39
CA ALA A 116 -8.30 -19.73 -14.42
C ALA A 116 -9.51 -18.86 -14.82
N ALA A 117 -9.34 -17.90 -15.72
CA ALA A 117 -10.41 -17.02 -16.17
C ALA A 117 -11.42 -17.76 -17.06
N THR A 118 -12.69 -17.39 -16.91
CA THR A 118 -13.78 -17.95 -17.72
C THR A 118 -13.60 -17.61 -19.20
N PRO A 119 -14.11 -18.45 -20.13
CA PRO A 119 -14.03 -18.18 -21.57
C PRO A 119 -14.57 -16.80 -21.95
N ASP A 120 -15.64 -16.34 -21.31
CA ASP A 120 -16.23 -15.03 -21.59
C ASP A 120 -15.31 -13.87 -21.18
N VAL A 121 -14.62 -13.99 -20.04
CA VAL A 121 -13.61 -13.00 -19.60
C VAL A 121 -12.44 -12.97 -20.57
N ARG A 122 -11.96 -14.14 -21.01
CA ARG A 122 -10.87 -14.23 -22.00
C ARG A 122 -11.27 -13.57 -23.33
N LYS A 123 -12.48 -13.84 -23.85
CA LYS A 123 -12.98 -13.18 -25.07
C LYS A 123 -13.03 -11.66 -24.94
N GLN A 124 -13.54 -11.16 -23.82
CA GLN A 124 -13.61 -9.71 -23.56
C GLN A 124 -12.22 -9.07 -23.46
N LEU A 125 -11.26 -9.75 -22.82
CA LEU A 125 -9.87 -9.27 -22.75
C LEU A 125 -9.19 -9.28 -24.12
N GLN A 126 -9.35 -10.34 -24.91
CA GLN A 126 -8.83 -10.42 -26.28
C GLN A 126 -9.36 -9.30 -27.16
N ASP A 127 -10.67 -9.03 -27.10
CA ASP A 127 -11.30 -7.96 -27.88
C ASP A 127 -10.88 -6.57 -27.38
N LYS A 128 -10.74 -6.37 -26.07
CA LYS A 128 -10.32 -5.09 -25.46
C LYS A 128 -8.86 -4.75 -25.77
N LEU A 129 -7.99 -5.77 -25.82
CA LEU A 129 -6.54 -5.61 -25.97
C LEU A 129 -6.03 -5.91 -27.38
N HIS A 130 -6.92 -6.29 -28.31
CA HIS A 130 -6.59 -6.68 -29.68
C HIS A 130 -5.48 -7.74 -29.76
N CYS A 131 -5.64 -8.82 -28.99
CA CYS A 131 -4.67 -9.91 -28.87
C CYS A 131 -5.38 -11.27 -28.85
N CYS A 132 -4.66 -12.35 -29.16
CA CYS A 132 -5.20 -13.71 -29.16
C CYS A 132 -4.29 -14.66 -28.38
N GLY A 133 -4.83 -15.38 -27.39
CA GLY A 133 -4.06 -16.27 -26.53
C GLY A 133 -3.05 -15.54 -25.63
N TYR A 134 -2.46 -16.25 -24.68
CA TYR A 134 -1.60 -15.62 -23.68
C TYR A 134 -0.12 -15.54 -24.08
N PHE A 135 0.58 -16.68 -24.21
CA PHE A 135 1.95 -16.72 -24.74
C PHE A 135 2.03 -17.05 -26.24
N ALA A 136 1.02 -17.74 -26.75
CA ALA A 136 0.92 -18.17 -28.14
C ALA A 136 -0.56 -18.25 -28.55
N GLY A 137 -0.83 -18.32 -29.85
CA GLY A 137 -2.21 -18.41 -30.36
C GLY A 137 -2.95 -19.66 -29.86
N ASN A 138 -2.25 -20.77 -29.60
CA ASN A 138 -2.85 -21.99 -29.05
C ASN A 138 -2.96 -22.01 -27.51
N ASP A 139 -2.47 -20.98 -26.81
CA ASP A 139 -2.44 -20.92 -25.36
C ASP A 139 -3.75 -20.31 -24.80
N SER A 140 -4.77 -21.17 -24.71
CA SER A 140 -6.09 -20.85 -24.17
C SER A 140 -6.79 -19.66 -24.86
N ALA A 141 -6.54 -19.48 -26.17
CA ALA A 141 -7.24 -18.49 -26.97
C ALA A 141 -8.70 -18.90 -27.21
N GLU A 142 -9.58 -17.92 -27.18
CA GLU A 142 -11.00 -18.11 -27.47
C GLU A 142 -11.37 -17.46 -28.79
N ILE A 143 -12.39 -17.98 -29.49
CA ILE A 143 -12.92 -17.29 -30.67
C ILE A 143 -13.74 -16.08 -30.18
N SER A 144 -13.33 -14.88 -30.60
CA SER A 144 -13.91 -13.58 -30.20
C SER A 144 -14.05 -12.66 -31.42
N ASN A 145 -14.49 -11.40 -31.24
CA ASN A 145 -14.67 -10.50 -32.38
C ASN A 145 -13.34 -10.17 -33.07
N PHE A 146 -12.26 -10.00 -32.29
CA PHE A 146 -10.92 -9.81 -32.82
C PHE A 146 -10.30 -11.14 -33.28
N CYS A 147 -10.35 -12.17 -32.45
CA CYS A 147 -9.87 -13.52 -32.77
C CYS A 147 -10.95 -14.30 -33.54
N ALA A 148 -11.26 -13.84 -34.75
CA ALA A 148 -12.48 -14.20 -35.48
C ALA A 148 -12.63 -15.70 -35.81
N ASN A 149 -11.54 -16.42 -36.04
CA ASN A 149 -11.57 -17.85 -36.32
C ASN A 149 -10.25 -18.55 -35.93
N GLN A 150 -10.28 -19.88 -35.90
CA GLN A 150 -9.10 -20.68 -35.54
C GLN A 150 -7.93 -20.47 -36.51
N THR A 151 -8.20 -20.25 -37.81
CA THR A 151 -7.17 -20.01 -38.82
C THR A 151 -6.41 -18.73 -38.53
N PHE A 152 -7.11 -17.64 -38.19
CA PHE A 152 -6.52 -16.38 -37.78
C PHE A 152 -5.60 -16.61 -36.58
N ILE A 153 -6.11 -17.27 -35.53
CA ILE A 153 -5.36 -17.61 -34.30
C ILE A 153 -4.07 -18.40 -34.59
N THR A 154 -4.12 -19.38 -35.51
CA THR A 154 -2.95 -20.21 -35.85
C THR A 154 -1.98 -19.56 -36.84
N THR A 155 -2.38 -18.46 -37.49
CA THR A 155 -1.55 -17.74 -38.47
C THR A 155 -0.91 -16.48 -37.90
N LEU A 156 -1.17 -16.13 -36.63
CA LEU A 156 -0.47 -15.03 -35.98
C LEU A 156 1.02 -15.30 -35.98
N ASN A 157 1.78 -14.25 -36.27
CA ASN A 157 3.23 -14.34 -36.31
C ASN A 157 3.79 -14.38 -34.88
N ASP A 158 4.42 -15.51 -34.53
CA ASP A 158 5.04 -15.74 -33.21
C ASP A 158 6.17 -14.76 -32.88
N THR A 159 6.75 -14.09 -33.88
CA THR A 159 7.80 -13.08 -33.66
C THR A 159 7.27 -11.73 -33.18
N ILE A 160 5.97 -11.47 -33.34
CA ILE A 160 5.33 -10.22 -32.94
C ILE A 160 4.62 -10.42 -31.59
N LEU A 161 5.30 -10.07 -30.50
CA LEU A 161 4.81 -10.31 -29.14
C LEU A 161 3.54 -9.53 -28.77
N SER A 162 3.19 -8.47 -29.50
CA SER A 162 1.95 -7.70 -29.31
C SER A 162 0.71 -8.46 -29.78
N ASN A 163 0.88 -9.50 -30.58
CA ASN A 163 -0.21 -10.39 -31.01
C ASN A 163 -0.79 -11.19 -29.84
N PHE A 164 0.01 -11.41 -28.79
CA PHE A 164 -0.34 -12.22 -27.64
C PHE A 164 -0.64 -11.35 -26.43
N CYS A 165 -1.64 -11.75 -25.65
CA CYS A 165 -2.19 -10.94 -24.58
C CYS A 165 -1.21 -10.73 -23.41
N VAL A 166 -0.15 -11.53 -23.29
CA VAL A 166 0.89 -11.33 -22.26
C VAL A 166 1.47 -9.93 -22.29
N THR A 167 1.73 -9.37 -23.46
CA THR A 167 2.42 -8.07 -23.60
C THR A 167 1.54 -6.90 -23.16
N PRO A 168 0.32 -6.70 -23.69
CA PRO A 168 -0.56 -5.62 -23.24
C PRO A 168 -1.05 -5.81 -21.79
N ILE A 169 -1.25 -7.05 -21.33
CA ILE A 169 -1.62 -7.31 -19.92
C ILE A 169 -0.47 -6.90 -18.99
N THR A 170 0.75 -7.38 -19.24
CA THR A 170 1.91 -7.03 -18.40
C THR A 170 2.32 -5.58 -18.50
N ALA A 171 2.16 -4.91 -19.65
CA ALA A 171 2.41 -3.47 -19.74
C ALA A 171 1.50 -2.66 -18.79
N PHE A 172 0.22 -3.03 -18.70
CA PHE A 172 -0.73 -2.41 -17.79
C PHE A 172 -0.47 -2.79 -16.32
N ALA A 173 -0.23 -4.07 -16.08
CA ALA A 173 -0.01 -4.60 -14.75
C ALA A 173 1.32 -4.11 -14.14
N ASP A 174 2.41 -4.07 -14.90
CA ASP A 174 3.72 -3.58 -14.45
C ASP A 174 3.61 -2.12 -13.98
N THR A 175 3.00 -1.25 -14.78
CA THR A 175 2.78 0.14 -14.41
C THR A 175 1.94 0.26 -13.13
N THR A 176 0.86 -0.52 -13.03
CA THR A 176 -0.06 -0.46 -11.89
C THR A 176 0.60 -0.99 -10.62
N LEU A 177 1.22 -2.17 -10.68
CA LEU A 177 1.85 -2.84 -9.55
C LEU A 177 3.09 -2.08 -9.08
N ASN A 178 3.91 -1.52 -9.97
CA ASN A 178 5.07 -0.71 -9.58
C ASN A 178 4.64 0.58 -8.85
N ASN A 179 3.56 1.23 -9.30
CA ASN A 179 3.01 2.38 -8.60
C ASN A 179 2.48 2.00 -7.21
N ILE A 180 1.76 0.88 -7.09
CA ILE A 180 1.23 0.39 -5.81
C ILE A 180 2.37 0.01 -4.85
N PHE A 181 3.35 -0.74 -5.31
CA PHE A 181 4.53 -1.11 -4.53
C PHE A 181 5.28 0.14 -4.04
N THR A 182 5.58 1.08 -4.93
CA THR A 182 6.33 2.30 -4.60
C THR A 182 5.58 3.17 -3.60
N THR A 183 4.27 3.35 -3.79
CA THR A 183 3.43 4.12 -2.84
C THR A 183 3.32 3.44 -1.49
N THR A 184 3.16 2.12 -1.46
CA THR A 184 3.10 1.32 -0.22
C THR A 184 4.39 1.43 0.59
N PHE A 185 5.56 1.29 -0.06
CA PHE A 185 6.85 1.53 0.61
C PHE A 185 7.08 3.01 0.95
N GLY A 186 6.47 3.94 0.22
CA GLY A 186 6.42 5.35 0.62
C GLY A 186 5.72 5.55 1.96
N PHE A 187 4.64 4.80 2.24
CA PHE A 187 3.96 4.83 3.54
C PHE A 187 4.86 4.31 4.67
N MET A 188 5.72 3.32 4.40
CA MET A 188 6.70 2.83 5.39
C MET A 188 7.59 3.97 5.90
N ALA A 189 8.07 4.84 5.00
CA ALA A 189 8.90 5.98 5.41
C ALA A 189 8.16 6.90 6.39
N ILE A 190 6.88 7.20 6.13
CA ILE A 190 6.04 8.00 7.02
C ILE A 190 5.88 7.33 8.39
N VAL A 191 5.55 6.04 8.41
CA VAL A 191 5.36 5.26 9.65
C VAL A 191 6.64 5.24 10.50
N LEU A 192 7.80 4.94 9.90
CA LEU A 192 9.07 4.88 10.61
C LEU A 192 9.51 6.26 11.12
N CYS A 193 9.35 7.31 10.32
CA CYS A 193 9.65 8.67 10.75
C CYS A 193 8.74 9.10 11.91
N LEU A 194 7.44 8.78 11.86
CA LEU A 194 6.50 9.11 12.93
C LEU A 194 6.80 8.32 14.21
N LEU A 195 7.21 7.05 14.09
CA LEU A 195 7.65 6.23 15.21
C LEU A 195 8.87 6.86 15.90
N LEU A 196 9.90 7.24 15.14
CA LEU A 196 11.08 7.91 15.68
C LEU A 196 10.73 9.26 16.31
N ALA A 197 9.90 10.07 15.66
CA ALA A 197 9.44 11.35 16.20
C ALA A 197 8.69 11.15 17.53
N THR A 198 7.82 10.14 17.62
CA THR A 198 7.07 9.80 18.82
C THR A 198 8.00 9.36 19.96
N LEU A 199 9.02 8.55 19.68
CA LEU A 199 10.07 8.19 20.65
C LEU A 199 10.83 9.43 21.16
N CYS A 200 11.20 10.36 20.27
CA CYS A 200 11.84 11.61 20.65
C CYS A 200 10.95 12.46 21.58
N VAL A 201 9.65 12.55 21.28
CA VAL A 201 8.67 13.26 22.12
C VAL A 201 8.57 12.61 23.51
N ILE A 202 8.44 11.27 23.58
CA ILE A 202 8.42 10.53 24.85
C ILE A 202 9.68 10.81 25.67
N LYS A 203 10.86 10.70 25.05
CA LYS A 203 12.14 10.94 25.72
C LYS A 203 12.21 12.35 26.30
N LYS A 204 11.80 13.36 25.53
CA LYS A 204 11.77 14.76 26.00
C LYS A 204 10.79 14.99 27.14
N ARG A 205 9.61 14.35 27.12
CA ARG A 205 8.66 14.38 28.25
C ARG A 205 9.26 13.78 29.52
N HIS A 206 9.96 12.65 29.41
CA HIS A 206 10.64 12.02 30.55
C HIS A 206 11.78 12.88 31.10
N GLU A 207 12.56 13.55 30.24
CA GLU A 207 13.59 14.51 30.67
C GLU A 207 12.98 15.68 31.45
N ASP A 208 11.93 16.31 30.90
CA ASP A 208 11.23 17.42 31.55
C ASP A 208 10.70 17.03 32.94
N GLU A 209 10.08 15.85 33.08
CA GLU A 209 9.59 15.36 34.38
C GLU A 209 10.72 15.03 35.36
N ARG A 210 11.87 14.54 34.86
CA ARG A 210 13.05 14.31 35.70
C ARG A 210 13.60 15.63 36.24
N PHE A 211 13.70 16.67 35.41
CA PHE A 211 14.17 17.98 35.86
C PHE A 211 13.23 18.60 36.89
N LYS A 212 11.90 18.52 36.69
CA LYS A 212 10.92 18.95 37.70
C LYS A 212 11.10 18.27 39.04
N LYS A 213 11.35 16.94 39.05
CA LYS A 213 11.61 16.19 40.28
C LYS A 213 12.92 16.59 40.97
N ILE A 214 13.94 16.98 40.21
CA ILE A 214 15.22 17.46 40.76
C ILE A 214 15.04 18.85 41.38
N ASP A 215 14.34 19.76 40.71
CA ASP A 215 14.07 21.11 41.23
C ASP A 215 13.23 21.06 42.50
N ALA A 216 12.23 20.18 42.56
CA ALA A 216 11.42 19.95 43.76
C ALA A 216 12.26 19.50 44.97
N LYS A 217 13.28 18.65 44.75
CA LYS A 217 14.19 18.21 45.83
C LYS A 217 15.13 19.31 46.33
N ARG A 218 15.38 20.34 45.53
CA ARG A 218 16.30 21.45 45.86
C ARG A 218 15.59 22.67 46.47
N GLY A 219 14.37 22.47 46.99
CA GLY A 219 13.59 23.56 47.58
C GLY A 219 13.07 24.56 46.55
N GLY A 220 12.92 24.15 45.28
CA GLY A 220 12.31 24.97 44.22
C GLY A 220 13.16 26.14 43.74
N LYS A 221 14.46 26.21 44.10
CA LYS A 221 15.35 27.32 43.71
C LYS A 221 15.82 27.29 42.24
N GLY A 222 15.44 26.27 41.46
CA GLY A 222 15.65 26.18 40.01
C GLY A 222 17.11 26.06 39.57
N PHE A 223 17.37 25.32 38.49
CA PHE A 223 18.60 25.47 37.69
C PHE A 223 18.43 26.46 36.52
N VAL A 224 17.20 26.97 36.33
CA VAL A 224 16.77 27.92 35.30
C VAL A 224 15.61 28.73 35.87
#